data_AF-A0A661PU86-F1
#
_entry.id   AF-A0A661PU86-F1
#
_cell.length_a   1.000
_cell.length_b   1.000
_cell.length_c   1.000
_cell.angle_alpha   90.00
_cell.angle_beta   90.00
_cell.angle_gamma   90.00
#
_symmetry.space_group_name_H-M   'P 1'
#
loop_
_entity.id
_entity.type
_entity.pdbx_description
1 polymer ?
#
loop_
_entity_poly.entity_id
_entity_poly.type
_entity_poly.pdbx_seq_one_letter_code
_entity_poly.pdbx_strand_id
1 'polypeptide(L)'
;MAITKQTAEIFEILSKGQFISSNSSVEQVRKLFGVIEDNFVELCRYFNEINFTLERGDEYFYFSRPESRVDLERKIESAYKWIDILDFFKAHDNAFGPGTRFTPAEILVKLNVDVMLKSKLAGLKRYTKDERYDVAIQKLIEILCREGFAELENEVIHSYKVLASFSYLENLIMSIHIPEDIQNEIPE
;
A
#
# COMPACT_ATOMS: atom_id res chain seq x y z
N MET A 1 -21.39 -18.89 16.57
CA MET A 1 -21.78 -19.28 15.18
C MET A 1 -21.58 -18.17 14.13
N ALA A 2 -20.90 -17.07 14.44
CA ALA A 2 -20.79 -15.90 13.55
C ALA A 2 -19.33 -15.51 13.22
N ILE A 3 -18.42 -16.48 13.15
CA ILE A 3 -17.00 -16.23 12.75
C ILE A 3 -16.76 -16.76 11.34
N THR A 4 -17.36 -17.90 10.96
CA THR A 4 -17.08 -18.58 9.68
C THR A 4 -17.36 -17.74 8.44
N LYS A 5 -18.40 -16.90 8.45
CA LYS A 5 -18.69 -16.02 7.30
C LYS A 5 -17.64 -14.91 7.17
N GLN A 6 -17.30 -14.25 8.27
CA GLN A 6 -16.29 -13.19 8.29
C GLN A 6 -14.90 -13.76 7.99
N THR A 7 -14.57 -14.96 8.48
CA THR A 7 -13.33 -15.66 8.12
C THR A 7 -13.22 -15.88 6.61
N ALA A 8 -14.31 -16.25 5.94
CA ALA A 8 -14.32 -16.39 4.48
C ALA A 8 -14.11 -15.05 3.76
N GLU A 9 -14.76 -13.97 4.23
CA GLU A 9 -14.57 -12.63 3.67
C GLU A 9 -13.15 -12.09 3.89
N ILE A 10 -12.57 -12.30 5.09
CA ILE A 10 -11.18 -11.97 5.41
C ILE A 10 -10.25 -12.73 4.45
N PHE A 11 -10.46 -14.02 4.28
CA PHE A 11 -9.67 -14.84 3.37
C PHE A 11 -9.75 -14.33 1.94
N GLU A 12 -10.94 -13.99 1.45
CA GLU A 12 -11.12 -13.52 0.07
C GLU A 12 -10.31 -12.26 -0.22
N ILE A 13 -10.26 -11.31 0.71
CA ILE A 13 -9.51 -10.06 0.57
C ILE A 13 -8.01 -10.34 0.67
N LEU A 14 -7.58 -10.93 1.80
CA LEU A 14 -6.16 -11.06 2.11
C LEU A 14 -5.45 -12.07 1.19
N SER A 15 -6.14 -13.11 0.71
CA SER A 15 -5.54 -14.11 -0.19
C SER A 15 -5.15 -13.57 -1.56
N LYS A 16 -5.73 -12.44 -1.97
CA LYS A 16 -5.40 -11.70 -3.19
C LYS A 16 -4.20 -10.75 -3.01
N GLY A 17 -3.56 -10.77 -1.83
CA GLY A 17 -2.45 -9.86 -1.49
C GLY A 17 -2.90 -8.45 -1.12
N GLN A 18 -4.20 -8.26 -0.82
CA GLN A 18 -4.73 -6.98 -0.36
C GLN A 18 -4.66 -6.85 1.16
N PHE A 19 -5.04 -5.68 1.65
CA PHE A 19 -4.99 -5.31 3.06
C PHE A 19 -6.40 -5.10 3.63
N ILE A 20 -6.55 -5.34 4.92
CA ILE A 20 -7.70 -4.88 5.70
C ILE A 20 -7.19 -3.77 6.62
N SER A 21 -7.56 -2.52 6.31
CA SER A 21 -7.11 -1.33 7.05
C SER A 21 -8.23 -0.75 7.92
N SER A 22 -7.90 -0.31 9.14
CA SER A 22 -8.88 0.26 10.09
C SER A 22 -9.53 1.53 9.55
N ASN A 23 -8.81 2.30 8.73
CA ASN A 23 -9.23 3.57 8.18
C ASN A 23 -9.92 3.47 6.81
N SER A 24 -10.27 2.27 6.33
CA SER A 24 -11.00 2.09 5.06
C SER A 24 -12.28 2.92 5.02
N SER A 25 -12.61 3.48 3.86
CA SER A 25 -13.89 4.14 3.57
C SER A 25 -15.05 3.14 3.53
N VAL A 26 -14.76 1.85 3.29
CA VAL A 26 -15.77 0.77 3.24
C VAL A 26 -16.11 0.28 4.64
N GLU A 27 -17.38 0.42 5.06
CA GLU A 27 -17.83 0.01 6.41
C GLU A 27 -17.59 -1.47 6.68
N GLN A 28 -17.81 -2.33 5.69
CA GLN A 28 -17.58 -3.77 5.82
C GLN A 28 -16.11 -4.08 6.13
N VAL A 29 -15.16 -3.42 5.47
CA VAL A 29 -13.72 -3.61 5.72
C VAL A 29 -13.36 -3.21 7.15
N ARG A 30 -13.91 -2.10 7.66
CA ARG A 30 -13.71 -1.68 9.06
C ARG A 30 -14.28 -2.69 10.06
N LYS A 31 -15.43 -3.31 9.75
CA LYS A 31 -16.00 -4.39 10.58
C LYS A 31 -15.08 -5.62 10.57
N LEU A 32 -14.56 -6.01 9.40
CA LEU A 32 -13.61 -7.12 9.30
C LEU A 32 -12.32 -6.83 10.08
N PHE A 33 -11.81 -5.58 10.05
CA PHE A 33 -10.68 -5.17 10.88
C PHE A 33 -10.94 -5.44 12.37
N GLY A 34 -12.08 -4.99 12.90
CA GLY A 34 -12.47 -5.24 14.29
C GLY A 34 -12.59 -6.74 14.61
N VAL A 35 -13.18 -7.53 13.70
CA VAL A 35 -13.26 -8.98 13.85
C VAL A 35 -11.87 -9.62 13.90
N ILE A 36 -10.92 -9.16 13.08
CA ILE A 36 -9.54 -9.65 13.13
C ILE A 36 -8.87 -9.30 14.45
N GLU A 37 -8.99 -8.05 14.93
CA GLU A 37 -8.44 -7.63 16.22
C GLU A 37 -8.97 -8.50 17.38
N ASP A 38 -10.29 -8.70 17.45
CA ASP A 38 -10.94 -9.45 18.53
C ASP A 38 -10.59 -10.95 18.52
N ASN A 39 -10.24 -11.51 17.34
CA ASN A 39 -10.06 -12.96 17.15
C ASN A 39 -8.67 -13.31 16.57
N PHE A 40 -7.68 -12.43 16.72
CA PHE A 40 -6.40 -12.52 16.00
C PHE A 40 -5.72 -13.88 16.17
N VAL A 41 -5.60 -14.38 17.41
CA VAL A 41 -4.91 -15.64 17.70
C VAL A 41 -5.61 -16.85 17.06
N GLU A 42 -6.94 -16.88 17.06
CA GLU A 42 -7.72 -17.96 16.46
C GLU A 42 -7.60 -17.93 14.92
N LEU A 43 -7.71 -16.75 14.34
CA LEU A 43 -7.56 -16.55 12.89
C LEU A 43 -6.13 -16.84 12.41
N CYS A 44 -5.09 -16.48 13.18
CA CYS A 44 -3.71 -16.86 12.86
C CYS A 44 -3.55 -18.39 12.81
N ARG A 45 -4.13 -19.12 13.78
CA ARG A 45 -4.08 -20.59 13.79
C ARG A 45 -4.77 -21.18 12.57
N TYR A 46 -5.99 -20.72 12.29
CA TYR A 46 -6.79 -21.17 11.14
C TYR A 46 -6.09 -20.86 9.80
N PHE A 47 -5.62 -19.61 9.66
CA PHE A 47 -4.64 -19.10 8.69
C PHE A 47 -3.55 -20.11 8.33
N ASN A 48 -2.81 -20.47 9.37
CA ASN A 48 -1.57 -21.21 9.24
C ASN A 48 -1.82 -22.66 8.77
N GLU A 49 -2.94 -23.27 9.15
CA GLU A 49 -3.32 -24.61 8.70
C GLU A 49 -3.47 -24.71 7.16
N ILE A 50 -3.71 -23.58 6.48
CA ILE A 50 -3.81 -23.50 5.02
C ILE A 50 -2.62 -22.76 4.37
N ASN A 51 -1.49 -22.66 5.06
CA ASN A 51 -0.23 -22.02 4.61
C ASN A 51 -0.33 -20.51 4.35
N PHE A 52 -1.16 -19.81 5.13
CA PHE A 52 -1.20 -18.35 5.15
C PHE A 52 -0.84 -17.85 6.55
N THR A 53 0.10 -16.92 6.62
CA THR A 53 0.44 -16.26 7.86
C THR A 53 -0.32 -14.94 7.92
N LEU A 54 -1.22 -14.79 8.89
CA LEU A 54 -1.90 -13.53 9.16
C LEU A 54 -0.95 -12.60 9.94
N GLU A 55 -0.56 -11.51 9.28
CA GLU A 55 0.37 -10.51 9.79
C GLU A 55 -0.38 -9.27 10.23
N ARG A 56 0.14 -8.63 11.29
CA ARG A 56 -0.38 -7.37 11.84
C ARG A 56 0.63 -6.26 11.59
N GLY A 57 0.18 -5.20 10.93
CA GLY A 57 0.90 -3.93 10.84
C GLY A 57 0.28 -2.86 11.73
N ASP A 58 0.75 -1.63 11.57
CA ASP A 58 0.17 -0.46 12.24
C ASP A 58 -1.19 -0.11 11.62
N GLU A 59 -2.28 -0.51 12.27
CA GLU A 59 -3.66 -0.26 11.83
C GLU A 59 -4.07 -0.97 10.51
N TYR A 60 -3.39 -2.05 10.13
CA TYR A 60 -3.77 -2.93 9.01
C TYR A 60 -3.37 -4.39 9.21
N PHE A 61 -4.02 -5.28 8.46
CA PHE A 61 -3.70 -6.71 8.36
C PHE A 61 -3.44 -7.14 6.92
N TYR A 62 -2.57 -8.14 6.75
CA TYR A 62 -2.29 -8.77 5.45
C TYR A 62 -1.90 -10.24 5.63
N PHE A 63 -1.85 -10.98 4.51
CA PHE A 63 -1.25 -12.30 4.50
C PHE A 63 0.18 -12.28 3.98
N SER A 64 1.08 -12.96 4.68
CA SER A 64 2.39 -13.38 4.16
C SER A 64 2.38 -14.88 3.87
N ARG A 65 3.25 -15.31 2.95
CA ARG A 65 3.50 -16.72 2.64
C ARG A 65 5.01 -16.95 2.52
N PRO A 66 5.49 -18.18 2.73
CA PRO A 66 6.85 -18.56 2.35
C PRO A 66 7.04 -18.38 0.85
N GLU A 67 8.11 -17.72 0.44
CA GLU A 67 8.33 -17.32 -0.96
C GLU A 67 9.48 -18.07 -1.60
N SER A 68 9.38 -18.27 -2.91
CA SER A 68 10.50 -18.79 -3.70
C SER A 68 11.48 -17.67 -4.04
N ARG A 69 12.70 -18.03 -4.44
CA ARG A 69 13.72 -17.06 -4.86
C ARG A 69 13.27 -16.18 -6.04
N VAL A 70 12.45 -16.71 -6.94
CA VAL A 70 11.90 -15.97 -8.09
C VAL A 70 10.91 -14.89 -7.65
N ASP A 71 10.17 -15.14 -6.56
CA ASP A 71 9.24 -14.16 -6.00
C ASP A 71 9.99 -12.98 -5.36
N LEU A 72 11.17 -13.24 -4.78
CA LEU A 72 12.03 -12.18 -4.22
C LEU A 72 12.56 -11.21 -5.29
N GLU A 73 13.00 -11.71 -6.46
CA GLU A 73 13.47 -10.85 -7.56
C GLU A 73 12.34 -9.94 -8.08
N ARG A 74 11.14 -10.50 -8.26
CA ARG A 74 9.95 -9.73 -8.65
C ARG A 74 9.57 -8.69 -7.60
N LYS A 75 9.75 -8.99 -6.31
CA LYS A 75 9.52 -8.02 -5.23
C LYS A 75 10.52 -6.88 -5.27
N ILE A 76 11.79 -7.13 -5.57
CA ILE A 76 12.80 -6.08 -5.73
C ILE A 76 12.43 -5.15 -6.89
N GLU A 77 12.04 -5.71 -8.04
CA GLU A 77 11.56 -4.89 -9.18
C GLU A 77 10.31 -4.08 -8.82
N SER A 78 9.36 -4.70 -8.12
CA SER A 78 8.15 -4.03 -7.62
C SER A 78 8.50 -2.90 -6.65
N ALA A 79 9.51 -3.08 -5.81
CA ALA A 79 9.95 -2.08 -4.86
C ALA A 79 10.52 -0.83 -5.54
N TYR A 80 11.32 -0.98 -6.60
CA TYR A 80 11.78 0.19 -7.38
C TYR A 80 10.62 1.01 -7.96
N LYS A 81 9.59 0.33 -8.47
CA LYS A 81 8.36 1.01 -8.89
C LYS A 81 7.74 1.80 -7.76
N TRP A 82 7.64 1.20 -6.58
CA TRP A 82 7.04 1.87 -5.44
C TRP A 82 7.88 3.01 -4.89
N ILE A 83 9.22 2.92 -4.96
CA ILE A 83 10.13 4.03 -4.63
C ILE A 83 9.79 5.25 -5.49
N ASP A 84 9.72 5.08 -6.81
CA ASP A 84 9.44 6.19 -7.72
C ASP A 84 8.04 6.80 -7.48
N ILE A 85 7.03 5.94 -7.25
CA ILE A 85 5.65 6.39 -7.01
C ILE A 85 5.57 7.16 -5.69
N LEU A 86 6.19 6.65 -4.62
CA LEU A 86 6.23 7.31 -3.32
C LEU A 86 6.97 8.64 -3.39
N ASP A 87 8.12 8.67 -4.06
CA ASP A 87 8.90 9.88 -4.27
C ASP A 87 8.10 10.98 -4.98
N PHE A 88 7.25 10.61 -5.96
CA PHE A 88 6.33 11.56 -6.60
C PHE A 88 5.27 12.10 -5.63
N PHE A 89 4.58 11.24 -4.88
CA PHE A 89 3.54 11.69 -3.94
C PHE A 89 4.12 12.48 -2.76
N LYS A 90 5.29 12.10 -2.24
CA LYS A 90 6.00 12.84 -1.19
C LYS A 90 6.53 14.18 -1.69
N ALA A 91 6.95 14.29 -2.95
CA ALA A 91 7.29 15.58 -3.54
C ALA A 91 6.06 16.50 -3.71
N HIS A 92 4.87 15.91 -3.94
CA HIS A 92 3.62 16.66 -3.93
C HIS A 92 3.26 17.12 -2.50
N ASP A 93 3.38 16.26 -1.49
CA ASP A 93 3.20 16.62 -0.09
C ASP A 93 4.11 15.77 0.78
N ASN A 94 5.04 16.39 1.51
CA ASN A 94 5.99 15.67 2.37
C ASN A 94 5.26 14.85 3.46
N ALA A 95 4.05 15.28 3.86
CA ALA A 95 3.21 14.58 4.82
C ALA A 95 2.35 13.45 4.19
N PHE A 96 2.46 13.22 2.88
CA PHE A 96 1.65 12.23 2.17
C PHE A 96 1.85 10.84 2.77
N GLY A 97 0.82 10.31 3.41
CA GLY A 97 0.87 9.04 4.14
C GLY A 97 -0.52 8.65 4.66
N PRO A 98 -0.62 7.62 5.51
CA PRO A 98 -1.90 7.15 6.05
C PRO A 98 -2.82 8.28 6.53
N GLY A 99 -4.07 8.27 6.09
CA GLY A 99 -5.09 9.26 6.45
C GLY A 99 -5.05 10.57 5.63
N THR A 100 -4.03 10.77 4.79
CA THR A 100 -3.98 11.90 3.85
C THR A 100 -5.16 11.84 2.88
N ARG A 101 -5.79 12.98 2.62
CA ARG A 101 -6.85 13.14 1.61
C ARG A 101 -6.35 14.03 0.50
N PHE A 102 -6.66 13.67 -0.73
CA PHE A 102 -6.19 14.39 -1.91
C PHE A 102 -7.13 14.18 -3.10
N THR A 103 -7.07 15.11 -4.05
CA THR A 103 -7.76 15.02 -5.34
C THR A 103 -6.75 15.06 -6.49
N PRO A 104 -7.07 14.47 -7.66
CA PRO A 104 -6.23 14.59 -8.85
C PRO A 104 -6.02 16.06 -9.28
N ALA A 105 -7.02 16.91 -9.05
CA ALA A 105 -6.97 18.33 -9.40
C ALA A 105 -5.93 19.10 -8.58
N GLU A 106 -5.84 18.87 -7.26
CA GLU A 106 -4.84 19.49 -6.39
C GLU A 106 -3.41 19.12 -6.83
N ILE A 107 -3.21 17.84 -7.17
CA ILE A 107 -1.92 17.35 -7.70
C ILE A 107 -1.59 18.06 -9.01
N LEU A 108 -2.54 18.14 -9.94
CA LEU A 108 -2.35 18.78 -11.24
C LEU A 108 -2.05 20.28 -11.12
N VAL A 109 -2.71 20.99 -10.21
CA VAL A 109 -2.44 22.41 -9.94
C VAL A 109 -1.01 22.61 -9.46
N LYS A 110 -0.55 21.81 -8.49
CA LYS A 110 0.85 21.90 -8.00
C LYS A 110 1.85 21.51 -9.10
N LEU A 111 1.54 20.47 -9.87
CA LEU A 111 2.35 20.03 -11.01
C LEU A 111 2.60 21.18 -12.00
N ASN A 112 1.59 22.03 -12.27
CA ASN A 112 1.72 23.12 -13.24
C ASN A 112 2.79 24.16 -12.88
N VAL A 113 3.12 24.32 -11.60
CA VAL A 113 4.11 25.31 -11.12
C VAL A 113 5.41 24.68 -10.63
N ASP A 114 5.41 23.37 -10.33
CA ASP A 114 6.56 22.66 -9.78
C ASP A 114 7.29 21.82 -10.85
N VAL A 115 8.47 22.31 -11.27
CA VAL A 115 9.31 21.64 -12.28
C VAL A 115 9.85 20.30 -11.79
N MET A 116 10.16 20.17 -10.49
CA MET A 116 10.66 18.94 -9.90
C MET A 116 9.57 17.87 -9.90
N LEU A 117 8.35 18.24 -9.50
CA LEU A 117 7.20 17.34 -9.51
C LEU A 117 6.85 16.87 -10.93
N LYS A 118 6.94 17.76 -11.92
CA LYS A 118 6.81 17.42 -13.36
C LYS A 118 7.85 16.40 -13.80
N SER A 119 9.11 16.60 -13.42
CA SER A 119 10.20 15.68 -13.77
C SER A 119 9.98 14.28 -13.18
N LYS A 120 9.53 14.20 -11.91
CA LYS A 120 9.17 12.92 -11.27
C LYS A 120 8.02 12.23 -11.98
N LEU A 121 6.95 12.95 -12.34
CA LEU A 121 5.84 12.38 -13.12
C LEU A 121 6.29 11.87 -14.50
N ALA A 122 7.20 12.59 -15.16
CA ALA A 122 7.77 12.15 -16.43
C ALA A 122 8.58 10.84 -16.29
N GLY A 123 9.30 10.66 -15.18
CA GLY A 123 9.99 9.41 -14.85
C GLY A 123 9.03 8.22 -14.67
N LEU A 124 7.78 8.48 -14.27
CA LEU A 124 6.74 7.48 -14.07
C LEU A 124 6.01 7.06 -15.37
N LYS A 125 6.39 7.61 -16.53
CA LYS A 125 5.78 7.27 -17.84
C LYS A 125 5.73 5.77 -18.13
N ARG A 126 6.71 4.99 -17.67
CA ARG A 126 6.73 3.52 -17.83
C ARG A 126 5.55 2.81 -17.13
N TYR A 127 5.00 3.41 -16.08
CA TYR A 127 3.87 2.87 -15.32
C TYR A 127 2.53 3.43 -15.79
N THR A 128 2.48 4.72 -16.14
CA THR A 128 1.24 5.38 -16.60
C THR A 128 0.96 5.12 -18.08
N LYS A 129 1.99 4.88 -18.90
CA LYS A 129 1.89 4.73 -20.36
C LYS A 129 1.09 5.88 -21.00
N ASP A 130 1.23 7.09 -20.45
CA ASP A 130 0.53 8.29 -20.91
C ASP A 130 1.41 9.53 -20.78
N GLU A 131 1.21 10.48 -21.69
CA GLU A 131 1.91 11.77 -21.66
C GLU A 131 1.06 12.90 -21.09
N ARG A 132 -0.27 12.72 -21.07
CA ARG A 132 -1.18 13.72 -20.51
C ARG A 132 -1.12 13.64 -18.99
N TYR A 133 -0.82 14.77 -18.35
CA TYR A 133 -0.59 14.82 -16.91
C TYR A 133 -1.82 14.43 -16.09
N ASP A 134 -3.01 14.88 -16.48
CA ASP A 134 -4.29 14.51 -15.86
C ASP A 134 -4.50 12.99 -15.86
N VAL A 135 -4.26 12.35 -17.00
CA VAL A 135 -4.41 10.89 -17.14
C VAL A 135 -3.32 10.14 -16.39
N ALA A 136 -2.08 10.62 -16.46
CA ALA A 136 -0.96 10.00 -15.76
C ALA A 136 -1.19 10.01 -14.25
N ILE A 137 -1.62 11.14 -13.69
CA ILE A 137 -1.99 11.26 -12.27
C ILE A 137 -3.11 10.27 -11.94
N GLN A 138 -4.20 10.25 -12.72
CA GLN A 138 -5.32 9.33 -12.47
C GLN A 138 -4.88 7.86 -12.45
N LYS A 139 -4.03 7.45 -13.40
CA LYS A 139 -3.49 6.07 -13.45
C LYS A 139 -2.62 5.73 -12.24
N LEU A 140 -1.83 6.68 -11.71
CA LEU A 140 -1.06 6.45 -10.48
C LEU A 140 -1.98 6.24 -9.27
N ILE A 141 -3.06 7.01 -9.19
CA ILE A 141 -4.07 6.87 -8.13
C ILE A 141 -4.79 5.52 -8.26
N GLU A 142 -5.14 5.10 -9.47
CA GLU A 142 -5.71 3.77 -9.72
C GLU A 142 -4.75 2.64 -9.31
N ILE A 143 -3.44 2.81 -9.50
CA ILE A 143 -2.43 1.88 -9.01
C ILE A 143 -2.46 1.84 -7.47
N LEU A 144 -2.50 2.97 -6.77
CA LEU A 144 -2.63 2.98 -5.30
C LEU A 144 -3.91 2.26 -4.84
N CYS A 145 -5.04 2.53 -5.51
CA CYS A 145 -6.32 1.92 -5.16
C CYS A 145 -6.36 0.42 -5.39
N ARG A 146 -5.87 -0.05 -6.55
CA ARG A 146 -5.85 -1.49 -6.88
C ARG A 146 -5.03 -2.29 -5.88
N GLU A 147 -3.91 -1.73 -5.44
CA GLU A 147 -2.95 -2.38 -4.55
C GLU A 147 -3.35 -2.20 -3.08
N GLY A 148 -4.48 -1.54 -2.80
CA GLY A 148 -5.05 -1.40 -1.47
C GLY A 148 -4.35 -0.38 -0.60
N PHE A 149 -3.68 0.62 -1.19
CA PHE A 149 -2.97 1.69 -0.49
C PHE A 149 -3.75 3.01 -0.42
N ALA A 150 -4.78 3.15 -1.26
CA ALA A 150 -5.71 4.27 -1.22
C ALA A 150 -7.12 3.79 -1.57
N GLU A 151 -8.13 4.60 -1.28
CA GLU A 151 -9.52 4.36 -1.67
C GLU A 151 -10.18 5.65 -2.12
N LEU A 152 -11.14 5.56 -3.04
CA LEU A 152 -12.05 6.65 -3.35
C LEU A 152 -12.98 6.86 -2.13
N GLU A 153 -12.89 8.03 -1.50
CA GLU A 153 -13.71 8.38 -0.34
C GLU A 153 -14.96 9.15 -0.74
N ASN A 154 -14.88 9.97 -1.79
CA ASN A 154 -16.00 10.75 -2.28
C ASN A 154 -16.03 10.81 -3.82
N GLU A 155 -17.05 10.20 -4.42
CA GLU A 155 -17.26 10.15 -5.87
C GLU A 155 -17.57 11.51 -6.49
N VAL A 156 -18.22 12.42 -5.76
CA VAL A 156 -18.66 13.72 -6.30
C VAL A 156 -17.45 14.61 -6.58
N ILE A 157 -16.56 14.73 -5.61
CA ILE A 157 -15.37 15.59 -5.71
C ILE A 157 -14.12 14.82 -6.13
N HIS A 158 -14.24 13.51 -6.39
CA HIS A 158 -13.11 12.62 -6.72
C HIS A 158 -11.99 12.72 -5.68
N SER A 159 -12.38 12.68 -4.40
CA SER A 159 -11.45 12.71 -3.27
C SER A 159 -11.05 11.30 -2.87
N TYR A 160 -9.75 11.08 -2.76
CA TYR A 160 -9.15 9.83 -2.36
C TYR A 160 -8.57 9.96 -0.96
N LYS A 161 -8.51 8.85 -0.24
CA LYS A 161 -7.89 8.74 1.08
C LYS A 161 -6.82 7.66 1.06
N VAL A 162 -5.65 7.98 1.60
CA VAL A 162 -4.55 7.03 1.79
C VAL A 162 -4.87 6.11 2.98
N LEU A 163 -4.72 4.80 2.79
CA LEU A 163 -5.03 3.79 3.80
C LEU A 163 -3.84 3.53 4.74
N ALA A 164 -4.12 2.90 5.90
CA ALA A 164 -3.10 2.52 6.88
C ALA A 164 -2.07 1.54 6.30
N SER A 165 -2.51 0.66 5.39
CA SER A 165 -1.64 -0.22 4.60
C SER A 165 -0.52 0.50 3.85
N PHE A 166 -0.62 1.82 3.60
CA PHE A 166 0.46 2.59 2.99
C PHE A 166 1.76 2.53 3.83
N SER A 167 1.66 2.40 5.15
CA SER A 167 2.81 2.20 6.04
C SER A 167 3.59 0.92 5.72
N TYR A 168 2.91 -0.14 5.24
CA TYR A 168 3.60 -1.35 4.77
C TYR A 168 4.58 -1.01 3.64
N LEU A 169 4.16 -0.16 2.72
CA LEU A 169 4.95 0.23 1.57
C LEU A 169 6.14 1.11 1.98
N GLU A 170 5.92 2.06 2.89
CA GLU A 170 6.99 2.91 3.43
C GLU A 170 8.05 2.04 4.15
N ASN A 171 7.62 1.11 5.00
CA ASN A 171 8.51 0.18 5.71
C ASN A 171 9.27 -0.74 4.75
N LEU A 172 8.60 -1.26 3.72
CA LEU A 172 9.24 -2.08 2.69
C LEU A 172 10.39 -1.31 2.02
N ILE A 173 10.19 -0.04 1.69
CA ILE A 173 11.23 0.76 1.03
C ILE A 173 12.36 1.14 1.97
N MET A 174 12.06 1.49 3.21
CA MET A 174 13.09 1.73 4.23
C MET A 174 13.96 0.49 4.45
N SER A 175 13.37 -0.72 4.41
CA SER A 175 14.11 -1.97 4.57
C SER A 175 15.07 -2.29 3.42
N ILE A 176 14.86 -1.71 2.23
CA ILE A 176 15.79 -1.84 1.09
C ILE A 176 16.96 -0.87 1.24
N HIS A 177 16.75 0.24 1.94
CA HIS A 177 17.71 1.33 2.11
C HIS A 177 18.63 1.15 3.34
N ILE A 178 18.81 -0.08 3.86
CA ILE A 178 19.76 -0.33 4.95
C ILE A 178 21.16 0.11 4.47
N PRO A 179 21.78 1.15 5.06
CA PRO A 179 23.14 1.52 4.69
C PRO A 179 24.06 0.33 4.95
N GLU A 180 25.05 0.13 4.08
CA GLU A 180 26.06 -0.94 4.15
C GLU A 180 26.97 -0.88 5.41
N ASP A 181 26.60 -0.13 6.45
CA ASP A 181 27.38 0.08 7.67
C ASP A 181 27.06 -0.93 8.79
N ILE A 182 26.79 -2.18 8.43
CA ILE A 182 26.98 -3.32 9.35
C ILE A 182 27.92 -4.31 8.66
N GLN A 183 29.11 -3.83 8.29
CA GLN A 183 30.25 -4.72 8.15
C GLN A 183 30.65 -5.20 9.54
N ASN A 184 30.26 -6.44 9.83
CA ASN A 184 30.76 -7.33 10.87
C ASN A 184 32.02 -6.82 11.61
N GLU A 185 31.86 -6.30 12.83
CA GLU A 185 32.93 -6.42 13.83
C GLU A 185 32.98 -7.90 14.23
N ILE A 186 33.91 -8.64 13.63
CA ILE A 186 34.30 -9.96 14.12
C ILE A 186 35.11 -9.69 15.41
N PRO A 187 34.68 -10.16 16.60
CA PRO A 187 35.48 -10.00 17.81
C PRO A 187 36.73 -10.89 17.71
N GLU A 188 37.90 -10.33 17.99
CA GLU A 188 39.12 -11.10 18.31
C GLU A 188 38.99 -11.86 19.63
#